data_AF-A0A317G5N3-F1
#
_entry.id   AF-A0A317G5N3-F1
#
_cell.length_a   1.000
_cell.length_b   1.000
_cell.length_c   1.000
_cell.angle_alpha   90.00
_cell.angle_beta   90.00
_cell.angle_gamma   90.00
#
_symmetry.space_group_name_H-M   'P 1'
#
loop_
_entity.id
_entity.type
_entity.pdbx_description
1 polymer ?
#
loop_
_entity_poly.entity_id
_entity_poly.type
_entity_poly.pdbx_seq_one_letter_code
_entity_poly.pdbx_strand_id
1 'polypeptide(L)'
;MLGSVSSTGRIVLCGANAYEEKYYFNPLFRKVPESIQKELRIICVLYTQNAGGVFTIEFEEDGTITMETNADEEDITYDEVSAGLLIGEIRRQRQDLFRALETYYKVIVLHHDISELLSEDETDDED
;
A
#
# COMPACT_ATOMS: atom_id res chain seq x y z
N MET A 1 -15.37 -0.45 7.74
CA MET A 1 -14.99 0.97 7.94
C MET A 1 -13.47 1.03 7.89
N LEU A 2 -12.89 1.67 6.87
CA LEU A 2 -11.43 1.83 6.77
C LEU A 2 -10.98 2.84 7.84
N GLY A 3 -10.60 2.33 9.01
CA GLY A 3 -9.97 3.12 10.06
C GLY A 3 -8.50 3.39 9.73
N SER A 4 -7.84 4.22 10.53
CA SER A 4 -6.39 4.41 10.45
C SER A 4 -5.58 3.14 10.74
N VAL A 5 -6.22 2.14 11.36
CA VAL A 5 -5.66 0.85 11.74
C VAL A 5 -6.53 -0.26 11.15
N SER A 6 -5.92 -1.27 10.52
CA SER A 6 -6.62 -2.43 9.97
C SER A 6 -6.94 -3.46 11.07
N SER A 7 -7.70 -4.50 10.73
CA SER A 7 -8.09 -5.56 11.68
C SER A 7 -6.89 -6.33 12.27
N THR A 8 -5.75 -6.30 11.59
CA THR A 8 -4.49 -6.92 12.01
C THR A 8 -3.60 -5.98 12.83
N GLY A 9 -4.03 -4.75 13.09
CA GLY A 9 -3.25 -3.76 13.84
C GLY A 9 -2.29 -2.92 12.98
N ARG A 10 -2.26 -3.14 11.66
CA ARG A 10 -1.38 -2.42 10.72
C ARG A 10 -1.92 -1.03 10.41
N ILE A 11 -1.05 -0.11 9.99
CA ILE A 11 -1.45 1.25 9.65
C ILE A 11 -1.88 1.32 8.19
N VAL A 12 -3.13 1.66 7.93
CA VAL A 12 -3.66 1.79 6.57
C VAL A 12 -3.14 3.07 5.93
N LEU A 13 -2.44 2.99 4.79
CA LEU A 13 -2.04 4.14 3.99
C LEU A 13 -3.22 4.66 3.17
N CYS A 14 -3.83 3.77 2.39
CA CYS A 14 -5.00 4.07 1.57
C CYS A 14 -5.74 2.80 1.16
N GLY A 15 -6.96 2.95 0.64
CA GLY A 15 -7.70 1.82 0.12
C GLY A 15 -8.93 2.24 -0.67
N ALA A 16 -9.48 1.30 -1.44
CA ALA A 16 -10.72 1.45 -2.17
C ALA A 16 -11.68 0.31 -1.84
N ASN A 17 -12.98 0.59 -1.94
CA ASN A 17 -14.05 -0.37 -1.74
C ASN A 17 -14.93 -0.39 -3.00
N ALA A 18 -14.98 -1.53 -3.70
CA ALA A 18 -15.78 -1.72 -4.90
C ALA A 18 -17.29 -1.58 -4.61
N TYR A 19 -17.76 -2.12 -3.48
CA TYR A 19 -19.17 -2.15 -3.10
C TYR A 19 -19.75 -0.78 -2.75
N GLU A 20 -18.94 0.08 -2.14
CA GLU A 20 -19.32 1.44 -1.76
C GLU A 20 -18.88 2.51 -2.75
N GLU A 21 -18.08 2.15 -3.77
CA GLU A 21 -17.42 3.07 -4.71
C GLU A 21 -16.65 4.21 -4.01
N LYS A 22 -16.00 3.88 -2.89
CA LYS A 22 -15.28 4.86 -2.05
C LYS A 22 -13.78 4.61 -2.07
N TYR A 23 -13.06 5.72 -2.05
CA TYR A 23 -11.62 5.76 -1.82
C TYR A 23 -11.32 6.46 -0.50
N TYR A 24 -10.37 5.92 0.25
CA TYR A 24 -9.85 6.47 1.49
C TYR A 24 -8.34 6.66 1.38
N PHE A 25 -7.86 7.82 1.84
CA PHE A 25 -6.44 8.10 2.06
C PHE A 25 -6.26 8.55 3.50
N ASN A 26 -5.28 7.97 4.21
CA ASN A 26 -5.12 8.24 5.62
C ASN A 26 -4.53 9.64 5.88
N PRO A 27 -5.23 10.52 6.64
CA PRO A 27 -4.78 11.88 6.91
C PRO A 27 -3.42 12.01 7.61
N LEU A 28 -2.93 10.95 8.27
CA LEU A 28 -1.57 10.90 8.83
C LEU A 28 -0.51 11.17 7.75
N PHE A 29 -0.79 10.74 6.52
CA PHE A 29 0.13 10.84 5.38
C PHE A 29 -0.15 12.05 4.49
N ARG A 30 -0.89 13.07 4.97
CA ARG A 30 -1.23 14.28 4.20
C ARG A 30 -0.03 15.06 3.66
N LYS A 31 1.18 14.83 4.20
CA LYS A 31 2.43 15.46 3.75
C LYS A 31 3.05 14.76 2.52
N VAL A 32 2.59 13.55 2.17
CA VAL A 32 2.99 12.87 0.94
C VAL A 32 2.58 13.74 -0.26
N PRO A 33 3.43 13.93 -1.28
CA PRO A 33 3.10 14.73 -2.46
C PRO A 33 1.78 14.34 -3.12
N GLU A 34 1.02 15.33 -3.60
CA GLU A 34 -0.31 15.10 -4.23
C GLU A 34 -0.23 14.17 -5.44
N SER A 35 0.87 14.23 -6.21
CA SER A 35 1.11 13.32 -7.33
C SER A 35 1.11 11.85 -6.90
N ILE A 36 1.78 11.54 -5.78
CA ILE A 36 1.83 10.19 -5.20
C ILE A 36 0.46 9.80 -4.64
N GLN A 37 -0.24 10.71 -3.93
CA GLN A 37 -1.60 10.43 -3.45
C GLN A 37 -2.55 10.09 -4.61
N LYS A 38 -2.46 10.83 -5.72
CA LYS A 38 -3.25 10.58 -6.93
C LYS A 38 -2.90 9.25 -7.57
N GLU A 39 -1.62 8.90 -7.63
CA GLU A 39 -1.16 7.62 -8.16
C GLU A 39 -1.67 6.44 -7.32
N LEU A 40 -1.57 6.52 -5.99
CA LEU A 40 -2.13 5.55 -5.06
C LEU A 40 -3.65 5.39 -5.24
N ARG A 41 -4.37 6.50 -5.40
CA ARG A 41 -5.81 6.47 -5.70
C ARG A 41 -6.11 5.74 -6.99
N ILE A 42 -5.36 6.03 -8.06
CA ILE A 42 -5.53 5.35 -9.36
C ILE A 42 -5.31 3.85 -9.18
N ILE A 43 -4.25 3.44 -8.49
CA ILE A 43 -3.96 2.03 -8.22
C ILE A 43 -5.12 1.36 -7.48
N CYS A 44 -5.57 1.91 -6.35
CA CYS A 44 -6.64 1.29 -5.57
C CYS A 44 -7.96 1.21 -6.35
N VAL A 45 -8.34 2.28 -7.05
CA VAL A 45 -9.59 2.29 -7.82
C VAL A 45 -9.51 1.29 -8.97
N LEU A 46 -8.43 1.30 -9.77
CA LEU A 46 -8.26 0.35 -10.87
C LEU A 46 -8.25 -1.10 -10.37
N TYR A 47 -7.60 -1.36 -9.23
CA TYR A 47 -7.64 -2.69 -8.62
C TYR A 47 -9.08 -3.14 -8.36
N THR A 48 -9.83 -2.36 -7.58
CA THR A 48 -11.20 -2.72 -7.19
C THR A 48 -12.18 -2.77 -8.37
N GLN A 49 -11.91 -2.04 -9.44
CA GLN A 49 -12.71 -2.11 -10.67
C GLN A 49 -12.50 -3.41 -11.45
N ASN A 50 -11.30 -4.00 -11.38
CA ASN A 50 -10.98 -5.22 -12.13
C ASN A 50 -11.18 -6.48 -11.29
N ALA A 51 -10.90 -6.43 -9.98
CA ALA A 51 -10.98 -7.58 -9.08
C ALA A 51 -12.23 -7.59 -8.18
N GLY A 52 -12.92 -6.47 -7.99
CA GLY A 52 -13.96 -6.34 -6.96
C GLY A 52 -13.36 -6.16 -5.55
N GLY A 53 -14.16 -6.43 -4.52
CA GLY A 53 -13.69 -6.43 -3.13
C GLY A 53 -13.28 -5.08 -2.54
N VAL A 54 -12.64 -5.15 -1.39
CA VAL A 54 -11.96 -4.05 -0.70
C VAL A 54 -10.47 -4.28 -0.80
N PHE A 55 -9.75 -3.27 -1.28
CA PHE A 55 -8.30 -3.30 -1.42
C PHE A 55 -7.65 -2.23 -0.56
N THR A 56 -6.65 -2.61 0.22
CA THR A 56 -5.87 -1.68 1.06
C THR A 56 -4.38 -1.82 0.82
N ILE A 57 -3.68 -0.70 0.97
CA ILE A 57 -2.23 -0.63 1.07
C ILE A 57 -1.92 -0.23 2.50
N GLU A 58 -1.14 -1.03 3.20
CA GLU A 58 -0.88 -0.91 4.64
C GLU A 58 0.63 -0.93 4.91
N PHE A 59 1.04 -0.27 5.99
CA PHE A 59 2.39 -0.39 6.54
C PHE A 59 2.41 -1.45 7.65
N GLU A 60 3.36 -2.38 7.52
CA GLU A 60 3.73 -3.34 8.55
C GLU A 60 4.50 -2.65 9.71
N GLU A 61 4.68 -3.36 10.82
CA GLU A 61 5.41 -2.85 11.99
C GLU A 61 6.87 -2.51 11.68
N ASP A 62 7.50 -3.27 10.76
CA ASP A 62 8.87 -3.03 10.28
C ASP A 62 8.96 -1.90 9.23
N GLY A 63 7.83 -1.31 8.87
CA GLY A 63 7.71 -0.24 7.90
C GLY A 63 7.72 -0.67 6.44
N THR A 64 7.63 -1.97 6.15
CA THR A 64 7.38 -2.48 4.78
C THR A 64 5.91 -2.28 4.37
N ILE A 65 5.65 -2.30 3.07
CA ILE A 65 4.30 -2.20 2.52
C ILE A 65 3.72 -3.58 2.20
N THR A 66 2.52 -3.80 2.70
CA THR A 66 1.66 -4.91 2.30
C THR A 66 0.43 -4.42 1.55
N MET A 67 -0.11 -5.30 0.71
CA MET A 67 -1.34 -5.09 -0.04
C MET A 67 -2.32 -6.17 0.36
N GLU A 68 -3.49 -5.76 0.82
CA GLU A 68 -4.48 -6.66 1.38
C GLU A 68 -5.77 -6.55 0.58
N THR A 69 -6.44 -7.68 0.44
CA THR A 69 -7.72 -7.77 -0.26
C THR A 69 -8.70 -8.51 0.62
N ASN A 70 -9.90 -7.96 0.73
CA ASN A 70 -10.98 -8.53 1.53
C ASN A 70 -12.27 -8.49 0.71
N ALA A 71 -12.95 -9.63 0.65
CA ALA A 71 -14.25 -9.78 0.01
C ALA A 71 -15.13 -10.64 0.91
N ASP A 72 -16.44 -10.51 0.78
CA ASP A 72 -17.38 -11.40 1.47
C ASP A 72 -17.24 -12.83 0.89
N GLU A 73 -17.41 -13.86 1.72
CA GLU A 73 -17.28 -15.25 1.28
C GLU A 73 -18.33 -15.61 0.21
N GLU A 74 -19.47 -14.93 0.23
CA GLU A 74 -20.55 -15.10 -0.74
C GLU A 74 -20.44 -14.13 -1.94
N ASP A 75 -19.36 -13.36 -2.07
CA ASP A 75 -19.21 -12.36 -3.12
C ASP A 75 -18.88 -12.97 -4.49
N ILE A 76 -19.90 -13.11 -5.33
CA ILE A 76 -19.78 -13.56 -6.72
C ILE A 76 -19.12 -12.53 -7.65
N THR A 77 -18.98 -11.27 -7.22
CA THR A 77 -18.38 -10.18 -8.02
C THR A 77 -16.88 -10.06 -7.81
N TYR A 78 -16.33 -10.73 -6.79
CA TYR A 78 -14.91 -10.78 -6.53
C TYR A 78 -14.22 -11.83 -7.42
N ASP A 79 -13.18 -11.41 -8.12
CA ASP A 79 -12.33 -12.28 -8.93
C ASP A 79 -10.96 -12.46 -8.24
N GLU A 80 -10.84 -13.55 -7.49
CA GLU A 80 -9.63 -13.92 -6.75
C GLU A 80 -8.41 -14.12 -7.67
N VAL A 81 -8.62 -14.60 -8.91
CA VAL A 81 -7.52 -14.83 -9.86
C VAL A 81 -6.97 -13.50 -10.34
N SER A 82 -7.85 -12.59 -10.77
CA SER A 82 -7.47 -11.24 -11.16
C SER A 82 -6.84 -10.47 -10.00
N ALA A 83 -7.38 -10.61 -8.79
CA ALA A 83 -6.84 -10.02 -7.56
C ALA A 83 -5.36 -10.37 -7.34
N GLY A 84 -5.01 -11.66 -7.40
CA GLY A 84 -3.63 -12.12 -7.22
C GLY A 84 -2.68 -11.63 -8.32
N LEU A 85 -3.13 -11.66 -9.58
CA LEU A 85 -2.32 -11.18 -10.72
C LEU A 85 -2.04 -9.68 -10.63
N LEU A 86 -3.06 -8.88 -10.29
CA LEU A 86 -2.94 -7.43 -10.15
C LEU A 86 -2.00 -7.04 -9.01
N ILE A 87 -2.02 -7.74 -7.87
CA ILE A 87 -1.05 -7.50 -6.78
C ILE A 87 0.39 -7.66 -7.29
N GLY A 88 0.66 -8.76 -8.01
CA GLY A 88 1.98 -9.00 -8.60
C GLY A 88 2.39 -7.92 -9.60
N GLU A 89 1.48 -7.50 -10.46
CA GLU A 89 1.71 -6.44 -11.44
C GLU A 89 2.00 -5.09 -10.77
N ILE A 90 1.19 -4.69 -9.80
CA ILE A 90 1.34 -3.43 -9.05
C ILE A 90 2.69 -3.42 -8.34
N ARG A 91 3.05 -4.50 -7.62
CA ARG A 91 4.36 -4.61 -6.95
C ARG A 91 5.52 -4.44 -7.92
N ARG A 92 5.46 -5.08 -9.10
CA ARG A 92 6.53 -4.99 -10.12
C ARG A 92 6.61 -3.61 -10.76
N GLN A 93 5.48 -2.99 -11.11
CA GLN A 93 5.46 -1.73 -11.84
C GLN A 93 5.72 -0.50 -10.96
N ARG A 94 5.41 -0.60 -9.67
CA ARG A 94 5.46 0.53 -8.73
C ARG A 94 6.43 0.31 -7.58
N GLN A 95 7.43 -0.55 -7.80
CA GLN A 95 8.45 -0.87 -6.80
C GLN A 95 9.12 0.38 -6.22
N ASP A 96 9.56 1.30 -7.08
CA ASP A 96 10.22 2.54 -6.64
C ASP A 96 9.30 3.44 -5.80
N LEU A 97 8.02 3.51 -6.18
CA LEU A 97 7.01 4.26 -5.43
C LEU A 97 6.84 3.68 -4.02
N PHE A 98 6.73 2.35 -3.92
CA PHE A 98 6.56 1.69 -2.62
C PHE A 98 7.83 1.79 -1.78
N ARG A 99 9.03 1.59 -2.35
CA ARG A 99 10.30 1.79 -1.65
C ARG A 99 10.40 3.21 -1.08
N ALA A 100 10.03 4.23 -1.86
CA ALA A 100 10.04 5.61 -1.38
C ALA A 100 9.03 5.85 -0.23
N LEU A 101 7.85 5.23 -0.28
CA LEU A 101 6.84 5.32 0.77
C LEU A 101 7.25 4.57 2.05
N GLU A 102 7.89 3.40 1.93
CA GLU A 102 8.48 2.64 3.04
C GLU A 102 9.56 3.47 3.76
N THR A 103 10.49 4.05 3.00
CA THR A 103 11.51 4.95 3.57
C THR A 103 10.87 6.15 4.26
N TYR A 104 9.88 6.79 3.63
CA TYR A 104 9.13 7.89 4.24
C TYR A 104 8.51 7.47 5.59
N TYR A 105 7.87 6.29 5.64
CA TYR A 105 7.24 5.80 6.86
C TYR A 105 8.26 5.52 7.97
N LYS A 106 9.36 4.83 7.66
CA LYS A 106 10.44 4.53 8.60
C LYS A 106 11.05 5.81 9.22
N VAL A 107 11.32 6.83 8.40
CA VAL A 107 11.93 8.07 8.88
C VAL A 107 10.94 8.96 9.62
N ILE A 108 9.73 9.15 9.08
CA ILE A 108 8.79 10.16 9.57
C ILE A 108 7.90 9.64 10.69
N VAL A 109 7.56 8.34 10.68
CA VAL A 109 6.61 7.74 11.63
C VAL A 109 7.33 6.90 12.68
N LEU A 110 8.27 6.04 12.26
CA LEU A 110 9.03 5.18 13.19
C LEU A 110 10.23 5.91 13.82
N HIS A 111 10.54 7.12 13.37
CA HIS A 111 11.68 7.92 13.84
C HIS A 111 13.03 7.20 13.70
N HIS A 112 13.20 6.34 12.70
CA HIS A 112 14.49 5.71 12.41
C HIS A 112 15.54 6.77 12.02
N ASP A 113 16.77 6.60 12.50
CA ASP A 113 17.89 7.46 12.11
C ASP A 113 18.23 7.22 10.65
N ILE A 114 18.28 8.29 9.86
CA ILE A 114 18.60 8.23 8.42
C ILE A 114 20.02 7.66 8.21
N SER A 115 20.90 7.80 9.21
CA SER A 115 22.27 7.27 9.15
C SER A 115 22.32 5.74 9.01
N GLU A 116 21.33 5.01 9.52
CA GLU A 116 21.30 3.53 9.44
C GLU A 116 20.82 3.04 8.06
N LEU A 117 19.95 3.81 7.40
CA LEU A 117 19.44 3.47 6.05
C LEU A 117 20.46 3.68 4.94
N LEU A 118 21.45 4.56 5.15
CA LEU A 118 22.50 4.85 4.17
C LEU A 118 23.68 3.88 4.24
N SER A 119 23.79 3.07 5.30
CA SER A 119 24.84 2.05 5.44
C SER A 119 24.54 0.73 4.70
N GLU A 120 23.31 0.51 4.27
CA GLU A 120 22.90 -0.74 3.59
C GLU A 120 23.15 -0.72 2.06
N ASP A 121 23.44 0.45 1.47
CA ASP A 121 23.72 0.58 0.03
C ASP A 121 25.24 0.48 -0.31
N GLU A 122 26.13 0.21 0.66
CA GLU A 122 27.60 0.12 0.45
C GLU A 122 28.14 -1.33 0.31
N THR A 123 27.30 -2.35 0.26
CA THR A 123 27.75 -3.74 0.09
C THR A 123 27.24 -4.36 -1.21
N ASP A 124 27.69 -3.87 -2.37
CA ASP A 124 27.52 -4.58 -3.65
C ASP A 124 28.56 -4.12 -4.71
N ASP A 125 29.82 -3.92 -4.31
CA ASP A 125 30.94 -3.70 -5.24
C ASP A 125 32.22 -4.44 -4.75
N GLU A 126 32.16 -5.77 -4.57
CA GLU A 126 33.35 -6.64 -4.60
C GLU A 126 33.01 -7.98 -5.28
N ASP A 127 33.22 -8.07 -6.59
CA ASP A 127 33.89 -9.18 -7.30
C ASP A 127 34.15 -8.86 -8.79
#